data_AF-A0A1H3SHC1-F1
#
_entry.id   AF-A0A1H3SHC1-F1
#
_cell.length_a   1.000
_cell.length_b   1.000
_cell.length_c   1.000
_cell.angle_alpha   90.00
_cell.angle_beta   90.00
_cell.angle_gamma   90.00
#
_symmetry.space_group_name_H-M   'P 1'
#
loop_
_entity.id
_entity.type
_entity.pdbx_description
1 polymer ?
#
loop_
_entity_poly.entity_id
_entity_poly.type
_entity_poly.pdbx_seq_one_letter_code
_entity_poly.pdbx_strand_id
1 'polypeptide(L)'
;MDNSNNNQLVFIENEKVVTDSLMVAEVFGKRHDDVLRSIRNLDSSTEFNLRNFAEISHTDLKGRTYSKYTLTKNGLMFLVMGYRGV
;
A
#
# COMPACT_ATOMS: atom_id res chain seq x y z
N MET A 1 -3.42 27.78 6.70
CA MET A 1 -3.46 26.58 5.83
C MET A 1 -2.33 25.71 6.31
N ASP A 2 -2.67 24.76 7.18
CA ASP A 2 -1.75 23.79 7.75
C ASP A 2 -1.34 22.81 6.65
N ASN A 3 -0.08 22.87 6.23
CA ASN A 3 0.55 21.86 5.39
C ASN A 3 1.18 20.81 6.31
N SER A 4 0.34 20.08 7.02
CA SER A 4 0.75 18.91 7.80
C SER A 4 1.07 17.82 6.80
N ASN A 5 2.34 17.75 6.40
CA ASN A 5 2.97 16.55 5.88
C ASN A 5 2.87 15.46 6.96
N ASN A 6 1.70 14.85 7.10
CA ASN A 6 1.50 13.68 7.93
C ASN A 6 2.01 12.47 7.16
N ASN A 7 3.32 12.25 7.21
CA ASN A 7 3.98 10.99 6.80
C ASN A 7 3.62 9.87 7.79
N GLN A 8 2.33 9.65 8.03
CA GLN A 8 1.85 8.56 8.85
C GLN A 8 1.85 7.28 8.01
N LEU A 9 2.95 6.52 8.06
CA LEU A 9 3.10 5.27 7.33
C LEU A 9 1.92 4.32 7.62
N VAL A 10 1.34 4.38 8.82
CA VAL A 10 0.33 3.44 9.27
C VAL A 10 -0.89 4.13 9.88
N PHE A 11 -2.08 3.63 9.59
CA PHE A 11 -3.37 4.04 10.16
C PHE A 11 -4.11 2.83 10.72
N ILE A 12 -5.08 3.04 11.62
CA ILE A 12 -5.84 1.96 12.26
C ILE A 12 -7.15 1.77 11.48
N GLU A 13 -7.36 0.57 10.96
CA GLU A 13 -8.61 0.14 10.33
C GLU A 13 -9.02 -1.21 10.92
N ASN A 14 -10.24 -1.32 11.44
CA ASN A 14 -10.73 -2.53 12.12
C ASN A 14 -9.77 -3.06 13.20
N GLU A 15 -9.26 -2.14 14.05
CA GLU A 15 -8.28 -2.41 15.11
C GLU A 15 -6.91 -2.93 14.62
N LYS A 16 -6.65 -2.88 13.31
CA LYS A 16 -5.39 -3.31 12.71
C LYS A 16 -4.61 -2.11 12.20
N VAL A 17 -3.31 -2.13 12.47
CA VAL A 17 -2.35 -1.19 11.90
C VAL A 17 -2.14 -1.57 10.43
N VAL A 18 -2.62 -0.71 9.54
CA VAL A 18 -2.59 -0.85 8.07
C VAL A 18 -1.88 0.34 7.43
N THR A 19 -1.44 0.22 6.17
CA THR A 19 -0.91 1.30 5.33
C THR A 19 -1.60 1.27 3.97
N ASP A 20 -1.31 2.19 3.06
CA ASP A 20 -1.76 2.10 1.68
C ASP A 20 -0.61 2.17 0.67
N SER A 21 -0.89 1.72 -0.56
CA SER A 21 0.13 1.64 -1.60
C SER A 21 0.68 3.01 -2.04
N LEU A 22 -0.05 4.12 -1.80
CA LEU A 22 0.46 5.47 -2.07
C LEU A 22 1.52 5.86 -1.05
N MET A 23 1.26 5.61 0.23
CA MET A 23 2.20 5.84 1.31
C MET A 23 3.46 4.96 1.16
N VAL A 24 3.30 3.69 0.74
CA VAL A 24 4.44 2.84 0.39
C VAL A 24 5.25 3.43 -0.77
N ALA A 25 4.59 3.93 -1.81
CA ALA A 25 5.27 4.56 -2.94
C ALA A 25 6.09 5.78 -2.50
N GLU A 26 5.49 6.64 -1.66
CA GLU A 26 6.13 7.84 -1.12
C GLU A 26 7.36 7.51 -0.26
N VAL A 27 7.20 6.65 0.76
CA VAL A 27 8.28 6.36 1.73
C VAL A 27 9.44 5.61 1.09
N PHE A 28 9.17 4.72 0.13
CA PHE A 28 10.22 3.96 -0.56
C PHE A 28 10.73 4.64 -1.84
N GLY A 29 10.25 5.86 -2.15
CA GLY A 29 10.67 6.62 -3.33
C GLY A 29 10.40 5.89 -4.65
N LYS A 30 9.28 5.16 -4.75
CA LYS A 30 8.87 4.39 -5.92
C LYS A 30 7.68 5.03 -6.62
N ARG A 31 7.50 4.75 -7.92
CA ARG A 31 6.24 5.12 -8.60
C ARG A 31 5.10 4.26 -8.05
N HIS A 32 3.93 4.85 -7.84
CA HIS A 32 2.74 4.13 -7.37
C HIS A 32 2.39 2.95 -8.28
N ASP A 33 2.44 3.14 -9.60
CA ASP A 33 2.23 2.08 -10.59
C ASP A 33 3.15 0.86 -10.39
N ASP A 34 4.42 1.10 -10.00
CA ASP A 34 5.38 0.04 -9.73
C ASP A 34 5.06 -0.71 -8.44
N VAL A 35 4.56 -0.02 -7.42
CA VAL A 35 4.07 -0.64 -6.18
C VAL A 35 2.84 -1.50 -6.47
N LEU A 36 1.87 -1.00 -7.25
CA LEU A 36 0.69 -1.78 -7.64
C LEU A 36 1.08 -3.03 -8.44
N ARG A 37 2.02 -2.89 -9.39
CA ARG A 37 2.56 -4.02 -10.15
C ARG A 37 3.24 -5.03 -9.23
N SER A 38 4.02 -4.56 -8.26
CA SER A 38 4.71 -5.44 -7.30
C SER A 38 3.72 -6.23 -6.46
N ILE A 39 2.68 -5.59 -5.91
CA ILE A 39 1.62 -6.24 -5.14
C ILE A 39 0.92 -7.32 -5.97
N ARG A 40 0.57 -7.03 -7.23
CA ARG A 40 -0.11 -7.99 -8.13
C ARG A 40 0.77 -9.18 -8.52
N ASN A 41 2.09 -9.01 -8.49
CA ASN A 41 3.06 -10.03 -8.88
C ASN A 41 3.74 -10.72 -7.69
N LEU A 42 3.24 -10.52 -6.46
CA LEU A 42 3.77 -11.18 -5.28
C LEU A 42 3.59 -12.70 -5.39
N ASP A 43 4.70 -13.43 -5.31
CA ASP A 43 4.70 -14.89 -5.26
C ASP A 43 4.27 -15.37 -3.87
N SER A 44 2.96 -15.40 -3.64
CA SER A 44 2.35 -15.78 -2.37
C SER A 44 1.02 -16.48 -2.60
N SER A 45 0.51 -17.16 -1.56
CA SER A 45 -0.78 -17.84 -1.66
C SER A 45 -1.93 -16.83 -1.82
N THR A 46 -2.97 -17.24 -2.55
CA THR A 46 -4.21 -16.44 -2.71
C THR A 46 -4.77 -15.99 -1.36
N GLU A 47 -4.74 -16.86 -0.36
CA GLU A 47 -5.24 -16.55 0.99
C GLU A 47 -4.38 -15.50 1.70
N PHE A 48 -3.05 -15.56 1.54
CA PHE A 48 -2.18 -14.51 2.03
C PHE A 48 -2.48 -13.18 1.35
N ASN A 49 -2.69 -13.20 0.04
CA ASN A 49 -3.00 -11.99 -0.72
C ASN A 49 -4.31 -11.35 -0.23
N LEU A 50 -5.40 -12.11 -0.17
CA LEU A 50 -6.72 -11.61 0.25
C LEU A 50 -6.73 -11.04 1.68
N ARG A 51 -5.89 -11.60 2.57
CA ARG A 51 -5.86 -11.18 3.98
C ARG A 51 -4.96 -9.97 4.23
N ASN A 52 -4.02 -9.70 3.33
CA ASN A 52 -2.98 -8.69 3.54
C ASN A 52 -3.01 -7.53 2.53
N PHE A 53 -3.69 -7.68 1.40
CA PHE A 53 -3.83 -6.65 0.36
C PHE A 53 -5.30 -6.53 -0.06
N ALA A 54 -5.93 -5.41 0.28
CA ALA A 54 -7.30 -5.10 -0.11
C ALA A 54 -7.28 -4.01 -1.18
N GLU A 55 -7.77 -4.30 -2.39
CA GLU A 55 -7.91 -3.30 -3.44
C GLU A 55 -9.07 -2.36 -3.11
N ILE A 56 -8.81 -1.05 -3.17
CA ILE A 56 -9.79 0.00 -2.93
C ILE A 56 -9.65 1.10 -3.98
N SER A 57 -10.74 1.83 -4.21
CA SER A 57 -10.74 2.99 -5.09
C SER A 57 -10.44 4.27 -4.31
N HIS A 58 -9.63 5.14 -4.89
CA HIS A 58 -9.33 6.47 -4.37
C HIS A 58 -9.65 7.52 -5.42
N THR A 59 -10.44 8.53 -5.06
CA THR A 59 -10.76 9.66 -5.92
C THR A 59 -9.89 10.86 -5.54
N ASP A 60 -9.19 11.42 -6.52
CA ASP A 60 -8.38 12.61 -6.34
C ASP A 60 -9.24 13.90 -6.29
N LEU A 61 -8.60 15.04 -5.99
CA LEU A 61 -9.24 16.36 -5.97
C LEU A 61 -9.79 16.81 -7.33
N LYS A 62 -9.40 16.15 -8.42
CA LYS A 62 -9.86 16.41 -9.79
C LYS A 62 -11.00 15.47 -10.20
N GLY A 63 -11.51 14.65 -9.29
CA GLY A 63 -12.59 13.69 -9.54
C GLY A 63 -12.16 12.44 -10.29
N ARG A 64 -10.85 12.17 -10.41
CA ARG A 64 -10.32 10.98 -11.08
C ARG A 64 -10.20 9.84 -10.08
N THR A 65 -10.70 8.67 -10.46
CA THR A 65 -10.63 7.45 -9.64
C THR A 65 -9.42 6.61 -10.03
N TYR A 66 -8.64 6.20 -9.02
CA TYR A 66 -7.47 5.35 -9.15
C TYR A 66 -7.56 4.17 -8.20
N SER A 67 -7.08 2.99 -8.62
CA SER A 67 -6.91 1.85 -7.72
C SER A 67 -5.75 2.11 -6.76
N LYS A 68 -5.93 1.78 -5.49
CA LYS A 68 -4.87 1.61 -4.50
C LYS A 68 -5.10 0.35 -3.68
N TYR A 69 -4.11 -0.09 -2.93
CA TYR A 69 -4.27 -1.18 -1.98
C TYR A 69 -4.15 -0.65 -0.56
N THR A 70 -4.98 -1.14 0.35
CA THR A 70 -4.69 -1.14 1.78
C THR A 70 -3.90 -2.40 2.12
N LEU A 71 -2.83 -2.24 2.89
CA LEU A 71 -1.91 -3.31 3.27
C LEU A 71 -1.87 -3.47 4.79
N THR A 72 -1.88 -4.71 5.27
CA THR A 72 -1.56 -4.97 6.69
C THR A 72 -0.05 -4.84 6.93
N LYS A 73 0.37 -4.81 8.21
CA LYS A 73 1.79 -4.92 8.59
C LYS A 73 2.50 -6.12 7.93
N ASN A 74 1.85 -7.28 7.86
CA ASN A 74 2.43 -8.48 7.27
C ASN A 74 2.55 -8.35 5.74
N GLY A 75 1.53 -7.78 5.08
CA GLY A 75 1.58 -7.47 3.65
C GLY A 75 2.70 -6.50 3.31
N LEU A 76 2.86 -5.43 4.11
CA LEU A 76 3.97 -4.49 3.97
C LEU A 76 5.33 -5.17 4.12
N MET A 77 5.52 -5.98 5.17
CA MET A 77 6.78 -6.69 5.38
C MET A 77 7.11 -7.62 4.20
N PHE A 78 6.13 -8.37 3.72
CA PHE A 78 6.31 -9.27 2.57
C PHE A 78 6.71 -8.50 1.30
N LEU A 79 6.02 -7.39 1.02
CA LEU A 79 6.31 -6.52 -0.13
C LEU A 79 7.73 -5.94 -0.06
N VAL A 80 8.14 -5.44 1.11
CA VAL A 80 9.47 -4.82 1.29
C VAL A 80 10.60 -5.85 1.25
N MET A 81 10.39 -7.06 1.76
CA MET A 81 11.34 -8.16 1.60
C MET A 81 11.53 -8.51 0.12
N GLY A 82 10.45 -8.51 -0.69
CA GLY A 82 10.56 -8.71 -2.13
C GLY A 82 11.37 -7.63 -2.87
N TYR A 83 11.44 -6.40 -2.34
CA TYR A 83 12.28 -5.34 -2.92
C TYR A 83 13.76 -5.48 -2.61
N ARG A 84 14.08 -6.11 -1.49
CA ARG A 84 15.45 -6.39 -1.05
C ARG A 84 15.72 -7.84 -1.41
N GLY A 85 15.97 -8.09 -2.71
CA GLY A 85 16.38 -9.43 -3.17
C GLY A 85 17.38 -10.03 -2.19
N VAL A 86 17.17 -11.31 -1.85
CA VAL A 86 17.98 -12.09 -0.91
C VAL A 86 19.48 -11.84 -1.05
#